data_AF-A0A377TJG1-F1
#
_entry.id   AF-A0A377TJG1-F1
#
_cell.length_a   1.000
_cell.length_b   1.000
_cell.length_c   1.000
_cell.angle_alpha   90.00
_cell.angle_beta   90.00
_cell.angle_gamma   90.00
#
_symmetry.space_group_name_H-M   'P 1'
#
loop_
_entity.id
_entity.type
_entity.pdbx_description
1 polymer ?
#
loop_
_entity_poly.entity_id
_entity_poly.type
_entity_poly.pdbx_seq_one_letter_code
_entity_poly.pdbx_strand_id
1 'polypeptide(L)'
;MNHAITMGIFWHLIGAASAACFYAPFKKVKHWSWETMWSVGGIVSWLILPWAISATLLPDFWAYYRSFSASTLLPVFLFGAMWGIGNINYGLTMRYLGMSMGIGIAIGITLIVGTLMTPIINGQFAVLMHTQGGQMTLLGVLVAVIGVGIVTRAGQLKERKMGIKAEEFNLKKGLLLAVMCGIFSAGMSFAMNAAKPMHDAAAALGVDPLYAALPSYVVIMGGGALVNLGFCFIRLAKVKNLSVKADFSLAKRLSSATFCSPPSAV
;
A
#
# COMPACT_ATOMS: atom_id res chain seq x y z
N MET A 1 1.66 30.49 -12.34
CA MET A 1 1.05 29.33 -11.66
C MET A 1 1.12 29.58 -10.16
N ASN A 2 0.02 29.41 -9.42
CA ASN A 2 0.01 29.59 -7.97
C ASN A 2 1.08 28.68 -7.33
N HIS A 3 1.94 29.24 -6.46
CA HIS A 3 2.97 28.47 -5.75
C HIS A 3 2.41 27.21 -5.09
N ALA A 4 1.19 27.28 -4.56
CA ALA A 4 0.48 26.13 -3.97
C ALA A 4 0.23 24.98 -4.96
N ILE A 5 -0.12 25.27 -6.22
CA ILE A 5 -0.39 24.24 -7.24
C ILE A 5 0.92 23.54 -7.62
N THR A 6 1.98 24.32 -7.88
CA THR A 6 3.30 23.76 -8.21
C THR A 6 3.84 22.90 -7.07
N MET A 7 3.74 23.38 -5.82
CA MET A 7 4.14 22.62 -4.64
C MET A 7 3.28 21.37 -4.45
N GLY A 8 1.96 21.46 -4.71
CA GLY A 8 1.07 20.30 -4.67
C GLY A 8 1.49 19.21 -5.67
N ILE A 9 1.79 19.59 -6.92
CA ILE A 9 2.29 18.66 -7.95
C ILE A 9 3.63 18.06 -7.52
N PHE A 10 4.54 18.88 -7.00
CA PHE A 10 5.86 18.44 -6.54
C PHE A 10 5.76 17.42 -5.39
N TRP A 11 4.95 17.69 -4.37
CA TRP A 11 4.73 16.74 -3.27
C TRP A 11 4.02 15.47 -3.71
N HIS A 12 3.08 15.55 -4.67
CA HIS A 12 2.48 14.36 -5.28
C HIS A 12 3.53 13.52 -6.01
N LEU A 13 4.47 14.15 -6.73
CA LEU A 13 5.55 13.44 -7.41
C LEU A 13 6.47 12.73 -6.42
N ILE A 14 6.85 13.39 -5.32
CA ILE A 14 7.67 12.77 -4.25
C ILE A 14 6.94 11.59 -3.63
N GLY A 15 5.66 11.76 -3.29
CA GLY A 15 4.82 10.69 -2.74
C GLY A 15 4.70 9.50 -3.70
N ALA A 16 4.42 9.77 -4.98
CA ALA A 16 4.31 8.74 -6.01
C ALA A 16 5.65 8.02 -6.27
N ALA A 17 6.77 8.75 -6.27
CA ALA A 17 8.09 8.15 -6.42
C ALA A 17 8.43 7.25 -5.22
N SER A 18 8.15 7.72 -4.00
CA SER A 18 8.35 6.93 -2.77
C SER A 18 7.50 5.65 -2.79
N ALA A 19 6.22 5.77 -3.18
CA ALA A 19 5.30 4.65 -3.34
C ALA A 19 5.64 3.74 -4.53
N ALA A 20 6.38 4.18 -5.53
CA ALA A 20 6.89 3.30 -6.58
C ALA A 20 8.14 2.53 -6.13
N CYS A 21 8.95 3.13 -5.25
CA CYS A 21 10.20 2.57 -4.77
C CYS A 21 10.02 1.58 -3.60
N PHE A 22 8.89 1.58 -2.88
CA PHE A 22 8.74 0.80 -1.64
C PHE A 22 8.97 -0.70 -1.81
N TYR A 23 8.66 -1.27 -2.99
CA TYR A 23 8.84 -2.70 -3.26
C TYR A 23 10.26 -3.03 -3.77
N ALA A 24 11.06 -2.04 -4.19
CA ALA A 24 12.41 -2.28 -4.69
C ALA A 24 13.38 -2.87 -3.64
N PRO A 25 13.37 -2.44 -2.36
CA PRO A 25 14.16 -3.08 -1.30
C PRO A 25 13.87 -4.56 -1.11
N PHE A 26 12.60 -4.98 -1.27
CA PHE A 26 12.19 -6.38 -1.11
C PHE A 26 12.95 -7.30 -2.08
N LYS A 27 13.31 -6.82 -3.27
CA LYS A 27 14.13 -7.60 -4.23
C LYS A 27 15.57 -7.84 -3.79
N LYS A 28 16.10 -7.02 -2.88
CA LYS A 28 17.48 -7.16 -2.38
C LYS A 28 17.57 -8.21 -1.27
N VAL A 29 16.46 -8.54 -0.63
CA VAL A 29 16.39 -9.59 0.40
C VAL A 29 16.36 -10.94 -0.31
N LYS A 30 17.53 -11.58 -0.38
CA LYS A 30 17.67 -12.92 -0.95
C LYS A 30 17.45 -13.97 0.13
N HIS A 31 16.87 -15.11 -0.25
CA HIS A 31 16.70 -16.31 0.58
C HIS A 31 15.62 -16.25 1.68
N TRP A 32 14.89 -15.14 1.83
CA TRP A 32 13.74 -15.09 2.73
C TRP A 32 12.48 -15.52 2.01
N SER A 33 11.57 -16.16 2.74
CA SER A 33 10.22 -16.33 2.25
C SER A 33 9.53 -14.99 2.06
N TRP A 34 8.65 -14.92 1.06
CA TRP A 34 7.86 -13.72 0.77
C TRP A 34 7.04 -13.28 1.99
N GLU A 35 6.50 -14.22 2.76
CA GLU A 35 5.71 -13.98 3.96
C GLU A 35 6.52 -13.33 5.07
N THR A 36 7.73 -13.82 5.35
CA THR A 36 8.61 -13.22 6.37
C THR A 36 8.96 -11.80 5.96
N MET A 37 9.36 -11.60 4.71
CA MET A 37 9.74 -10.30 4.18
C MET A 37 8.55 -9.30 4.19
N TRP A 38 7.37 -9.74 3.73
CA TRP A 38 6.13 -8.95 3.72
C TRP A 38 5.68 -8.60 5.14
N SER A 39 5.77 -9.54 6.08
CA SER A 39 5.39 -9.31 7.47
C SER A 39 6.30 -8.32 8.17
N VAL A 40 7.63 -8.45 8.01
CA VAL A 40 8.60 -7.52 8.62
C VAL A 40 8.41 -6.10 8.06
N GLY A 41 8.33 -5.95 6.74
CA GLY A 41 8.05 -4.66 6.12
C GLY A 41 6.69 -4.09 6.53
N GLY A 42 5.69 -4.96 6.67
CA GLY A 42 4.34 -4.63 7.09
C GLY A 42 4.26 -4.15 8.55
N ILE A 43 4.97 -4.80 9.48
CA ILE A 43 5.01 -4.36 10.89
C ILE A 43 5.55 -2.94 10.99
N VAL A 44 6.64 -2.63 10.29
CA VAL A 44 7.21 -1.28 10.29
C VAL A 44 6.23 -0.28 9.67
N SER A 45 5.66 -0.61 8.50
CA SER A 45 4.87 0.34 7.71
C SER A 45 3.45 0.56 8.22
N TRP A 46 2.81 -0.47 8.78
CA TRP A 46 1.40 -0.43 9.18
C TRP A 46 1.19 -0.27 10.68
N LEU A 47 2.18 -0.64 11.50
CA LEU A 47 2.09 -0.51 12.96
C LEU A 47 3.05 0.56 13.47
N ILE A 48 4.36 0.37 13.30
CA ILE A 48 5.36 1.23 13.94
C ILE A 48 5.26 2.68 13.44
N LEU A 49 5.26 2.90 12.13
CA LEU A 49 5.25 4.25 11.56
C LEU A 49 3.97 5.03 11.89
N PRO A 50 2.74 4.51 11.67
CA PRO A 50 1.53 5.23 12.05
C PRO A 50 1.46 5.55 13.54
N TRP A 51 1.88 4.62 14.40
CA TRP A 51 1.91 4.85 15.84
C TRP A 51 2.92 5.92 16.24
N ALA A 52 4.16 5.83 15.73
CA ALA A 52 5.22 6.79 16.03
C ALA A 52 4.83 8.20 15.60
N ILE A 53 4.35 8.36 14.35
CA ILE A 53 3.93 9.65 13.82
C ILE A 53 2.77 10.22 14.66
N SER A 54 1.75 9.41 14.96
CA SER A 54 0.60 9.88 15.75
C SER A 54 0.99 10.25 17.18
N ALA A 55 1.94 9.53 17.79
CA ALA A 55 2.47 9.86 19.11
C ALA A 55 3.27 11.18 19.12
N THR A 56 3.88 11.57 18.00
CA THR A 56 4.53 12.89 17.89
C THR A 56 3.58 14.05 17.59
N LEU A 57 2.45 13.77 16.95
CA LEU A 57 1.47 14.78 16.55
C LEU A 57 0.45 15.09 17.65
N LEU A 58 0.06 14.09 18.42
CA LEU A 58 -0.99 14.23 19.42
C LEU A 58 -0.41 14.62 20.78
N PRO A 59 -1.02 15.57 21.51
CA PRO A 59 -0.56 15.96 22.84
C PRO A 59 -0.72 14.83 23.87
N ASP A 60 -1.81 14.06 23.78
CA ASP A 60 -2.01 12.82 24.54
C ASP A 60 -2.56 11.74 23.60
N PHE A 61 -1.67 10.84 23.20
CA PHE A 61 -1.99 9.73 22.30
C PHE A 61 -3.12 8.85 22.85
N TRP A 62 -3.08 8.49 24.14
CA TRP A 62 -4.04 7.55 24.70
C TRP A 62 -5.40 8.19 24.94
N ALA A 63 -5.43 9.45 25.40
CA ALA A 63 -6.67 10.18 25.57
C ALA A 63 -7.42 10.37 24.25
N TYR A 64 -6.69 10.66 23.16
CA TYR A 64 -7.26 10.79 21.82
C TYR A 64 -7.97 9.51 21.36
N TYR A 65 -7.33 8.33 21.42
CA TYR A 65 -8.01 7.11 20.97
C TYR A 65 -9.15 6.68 21.92
N ARG A 66 -9.08 7.01 23.21
CA ARG A 66 -10.16 6.75 24.18
C ARG A 66 -11.36 7.68 24.02
N SER A 67 -11.22 8.83 23.35
CA SER A 67 -12.34 9.75 23.14
C SER A 67 -13.32 9.26 22.07
N PHE A 68 -12.98 8.23 21.31
CA PHE A 68 -13.86 7.66 20.29
C PHE A 68 -14.58 6.42 20.79
N SER A 69 -15.86 6.32 20.42
CA SER A 69 -16.65 5.11 20.65
C SER A 69 -16.29 4.01 19.64
N ALA A 70 -16.65 2.77 19.98
CA ALA A 70 -16.51 1.64 19.07
C ALA A 70 -17.26 1.83 17.73
N SER A 71 -18.38 2.58 17.73
CA SER A 71 -19.13 2.87 16.49
C SER A 71 -18.36 3.76 15.51
N THR A 72 -17.41 4.57 15.98
CA THR A 72 -16.52 5.36 15.13
C THR A 72 -15.30 4.54 14.69
N LEU A 73 -14.68 3.82 15.63
CA LEU A 73 -13.43 3.08 15.35
C LEU A 73 -13.66 1.82 14.52
N LEU A 74 -14.76 1.10 14.73
CA LEU A 74 -15.00 -0.19 14.09
C LEU A 74 -15.15 -0.09 12.56
N PRO A 75 -15.92 0.85 11.98
CA PRO A 75 -15.98 1.00 10.53
C PRO A 75 -14.62 1.36 9.92
N VAL A 76 -13.87 2.26 10.56
CA VAL A 76 -12.51 2.65 10.14
C VAL A 76 -11.58 1.44 10.10
N PHE A 77 -11.63 0.63 11.15
CA PHE A 77 -10.86 -0.61 11.27
C PHE A 77 -11.27 -1.65 10.21
N LEU A 78 -12.58 -1.88 10.03
CA LEU A 78 -13.09 -2.88 9.08
C LEU A 78 -12.80 -2.50 7.62
N PHE A 79 -12.92 -1.22 7.26
CA PHE A 79 -12.52 -0.76 5.94
C PHE A 79 -11.00 -0.82 5.74
N GLY A 80 -10.22 -0.58 6.80
CA GLY A 80 -8.78 -0.84 6.81
C GLY A 80 -8.44 -2.32 6.60
N ALA A 81 -9.17 -3.23 7.25
CA ALA A 81 -9.04 -4.68 7.06
C ALA A 81 -9.41 -5.10 5.63
N MET A 82 -10.47 -4.52 5.07
CA MET A 82 -10.85 -4.70 3.67
C MET A 82 -9.72 -4.26 2.72
N TRP A 83 -9.11 -3.10 2.96
CA TRP A 83 -7.91 -2.67 2.23
C TRP A 83 -6.75 -3.68 2.39
N GLY A 84 -6.58 -4.24 3.60
CA GLY A 84 -5.59 -5.27 3.88
C GLY A 84 -5.70 -6.50 2.96
N ILE A 85 -6.92 -6.93 2.61
CA ILE A 85 -7.15 -8.01 1.62
C ILE A 85 -6.60 -7.60 0.26
N GLY A 86 -6.88 -6.36 -0.17
CA GLY A 86 -6.36 -5.79 -1.41
C GLY A 86 -4.83 -5.76 -1.42
N ASN A 87 -4.22 -5.39 -0.29
CA ASN A 87 -2.77 -5.30 -0.14
C ASN A 87 -2.06 -6.68 -0.23
N ILE A 88 -2.66 -7.76 0.31
CA ILE A 88 -2.15 -9.13 0.09
C ILE A 88 -2.22 -9.48 -1.40
N ASN A 89 -3.37 -9.22 -2.03
CA ASN A 89 -3.57 -9.51 -3.44
C ASN A 89 -2.58 -8.74 -4.32
N TYR A 90 -2.24 -7.50 -3.95
CA TYR A 90 -1.23 -6.70 -4.63
C TYR A 90 0.13 -7.40 -4.68
N GLY A 91 0.62 -7.89 -3.55
CA GLY A 91 1.89 -8.63 -3.49
C GLY A 91 1.83 -9.98 -4.23
N LEU A 92 0.71 -10.71 -4.12
CA LEU A 92 0.50 -11.95 -4.87
C LEU A 92 0.44 -11.73 -6.38
N THR A 93 -0.18 -10.65 -6.85
CA THR A 93 -0.21 -10.27 -8.27
C THR A 93 1.20 -10.11 -8.82
N MET A 94 2.13 -9.53 -8.06
CA MET A 94 3.54 -9.41 -8.49
C MET A 94 4.24 -10.75 -8.58
N ARG A 95 3.92 -11.69 -7.68
CA ARG A 95 4.44 -13.08 -7.72
C ARG A 95 4.01 -13.80 -9.01
N TYR A 96 2.77 -13.59 -9.45
CA TYR A 96 2.17 -14.27 -10.62
C TYR A 96 2.39 -13.57 -11.96
N LEU A 97 2.46 -12.23 -12.00
CA LEU A 97 2.60 -11.48 -13.26
C LEU A 97 4.00 -10.91 -13.47
N GLY A 98 4.84 -10.93 -12.44
CA GLY A 98 6.09 -10.16 -12.44
C GLY A 98 5.83 -8.70 -12.09
N MET A 99 6.91 -7.97 -11.83
CA MET A 99 6.85 -6.65 -11.21
C MET A 99 6.27 -5.60 -12.15
N SER A 100 6.78 -5.50 -13.38
CA SER A 100 6.33 -4.47 -14.31
C SER A 100 4.85 -4.63 -14.68
N MET A 101 4.44 -5.84 -15.05
CA MET A 101 3.05 -6.14 -15.41
C MET A 101 2.12 -6.10 -14.19
N GLY A 102 2.55 -6.68 -13.06
CA GLY A 102 1.75 -6.76 -11.85
C GLY A 102 1.44 -5.38 -11.26
N ILE A 103 2.47 -4.55 -11.07
CA ILE A 103 2.31 -3.18 -10.55
C ILE A 103 1.43 -2.36 -11.50
N GLY A 104 1.72 -2.40 -12.80
CA GLY A 104 0.99 -1.65 -13.80
C GLY A 104 -0.51 -1.96 -13.82
N ILE A 105 -0.86 -3.25 -13.92
CA ILE A 105 -2.26 -3.68 -13.97
C ILE A 105 -2.96 -3.36 -12.64
N ALA A 106 -2.34 -3.66 -11.50
CA ALA A 106 -2.96 -3.43 -10.21
C ALA A 106 -3.17 -1.93 -9.92
N ILE A 107 -2.20 -1.07 -10.24
CA ILE A 107 -2.36 0.40 -10.11
C ILE A 107 -3.43 0.91 -11.07
N GLY A 108 -3.44 0.45 -12.33
CA GLY A 108 -4.45 0.87 -13.31
C GLY A 108 -5.87 0.53 -12.87
N ILE A 109 -6.10 -0.69 -12.38
CA ILE A 109 -7.41 -1.08 -11.85
C ILE A 109 -7.74 -0.29 -10.59
N THR A 110 -6.80 -0.14 -9.65
CA THR A 110 -7.02 0.61 -8.40
C THR A 110 -7.36 2.08 -8.68
N LEU A 111 -6.71 2.69 -9.68
CA LEU A 111 -7.01 4.05 -10.12
C LEU A 111 -8.45 4.18 -10.63
N ILE A 112 -8.88 3.28 -11.54
CA ILE A 112 -10.22 3.31 -12.10
C ILE A 112 -11.27 3.06 -11.01
N VAL A 113 -11.08 1.99 -10.24
CA VAL A 113 -12.02 1.58 -9.19
C VAL A 113 -12.06 2.62 -8.08
N GLY A 114 -10.92 3.07 -7.57
CA GLY A 114 -10.86 4.07 -6.50
C GLY A 114 -11.50 5.41 -6.88
N THR A 115 -11.32 5.83 -8.12
CA THR A 115 -11.90 7.11 -8.61
C THR A 115 -13.40 7.01 -8.84
N LEU A 116 -13.89 5.90 -9.40
CA LEU A 116 -15.30 5.76 -9.79
C LEU A 116 -16.19 5.20 -8.67
N MET A 117 -15.67 4.32 -7.81
CA MET A 117 -16.48 3.57 -6.86
C MET A 117 -17.09 4.46 -5.77
N THR A 118 -16.33 5.42 -5.23
CA THR A 118 -16.82 6.31 -4.16
C THR A 118 -17.95 7.23 -4.66
N PRO A 119 -17.82 7.94 -5.81
CA PRO A 119 -18.94 8.70 -6.37
C PRO A 119 -20.16 7.87 -6.75
N ILE A 120 -19.97 6.64 -7.26
CA ILE A 120 -21.08 5.74 -7.61
C ILE A 120 -21.90 5.37 -6.37
N ILE A 121 -21.23 4.95 -5.29
CA ILE A 121 -21.89 4.54 -4.05
C ILE A 121 -22.59 5.72 -3.37
N ASN A 122 -22.00 6.90 -3.44
CA ASN A 122 -22.58 8.12 -2.87
C ASN A 122 -23.69 8.74 -3.75
N GLY A 123 -24.07 8.13 -4.87
CA GLY A 123 -25.07 8.67 -5.80
C GLY A 123 -24.62 9.93 -6.56
N GLN A 124 -23.33 10.24 -6.53
CA GLN A 124 -22.73 11.43 -7.16
C GLN A 124 -22.20 11.18 -8.58
N PHE A 125 -22.55 10.03 -9.18
CA PHE A 125 -22.09 9.70 -10.54
C PHE A 125 -22.58 10.70 -11.60
N ALA A 126 -23.82 11.20 -11.48
CA ALA A 126 -24.35 12.23 -12.37
C ALA A 126 -23.53 13.53 -12.31
N VAL A 127 -23.06 13.91 -11.11
CA VAL A 127 -22.19 15.08 -10.92
C VAL A 127 -20.86 14.88 -11.64
N LEU A 128 -20.30 13.67 -11.62
CA LEU A 128 -19.06 13.34 -12.33
C LEU A 128 -19.20 13.49 -13.86
N MET A 129 -20.37 13.16 -14.41
CA MET A 129 -20.62 13.20 -15.86
C MET A 129 -21.04 14.58 -16.37
N HIS A 130 -21.79 15.34 -15.57
CA HIS A 130 -22.43 16.58 -16.01
C HIS A 130 -21.72 17.86 -15.54
N THR A 131 -20.77 17.78 -14.62
CA THR A 131 -19.97 18.95 -14.20
C THR A 131 -18.65 19.02 -14.93
N GLN A 132 -18.19 20.26 -15.21
CA GLN A 132 -16.89 20.49 -15.83
C GLN A 132 -15.73 19.91 -14.99
N GLY A 133 -15.80 20.01 -13.66
CA GLY A 133 -14.81 19.42 -12.75
C GLY A 133 -14.80 17.88 -12.81
N GLY A 134 -15.98 17.26 -12.90
CA GLY A 134 -16.11 15.82 -13.05
C GLY A 134 -15.55 15.30 -14.37
N GLN A 135 -15.86 15.99 -15.48
CA GLN A 135 -15.34 15.65 -16.80
C GLN A 135 -13.81 15.80 -16.88
N MET A 136 -13.24 16.84 -16.26
CA MET A 136 -11.79 17.00 -16.15
C MET A 136 -11.14 15.88 -15.32
N THR A 137 -11.83 15.41 -14.27
CA THR A 137 -11.37 14.26 -13.48
C THR A 137 -11.35 12.97 -14.33
N LEU A 138 -12.42 12.72 -15.10
CA LEU A 138 -12.50 11.56 -16.00
C LEU A 138 -11.43 11.61 -17.11
N LEU A 139 -11.18 12.79 -17.68
CA LEU A 139 -10.09 12.99 -18.64
C LEU A 139 -8.72 12.68 -18.00
N GLY A 140 -8.51 13.14 -16.76
CA GLY A 140 -7.31 12.82 -15.99
C GLY A 140 -7.12 11.32 -15.78
N VAL A 141 -8.18 10.60 -15.42
CA VAL A 141 -8.17 9.13 -15.30
C VAL A 141 -7.81 8.48 -16.63
N LEU A 142 -8.41 8.92 -17.74
CA LEU A 142 -8.12 8.38 -19.07
C LEU A 142 -6.64 8.55 -19.44
N VAL A 143 -6.09 9.75 -19.26
CA VAL A 143 -4.68 10.04 -19.52
C VAL A 143 -3.77 9.19 -18.62
N ALA A 144 -4.11 9.05 -17.34
CA ALA A 144 -3.36 8.22 -16.40
C ALA A 144 -3.39 6.74 -16.78
N VAL A 145 -4.53 6.19 -17.23
CA VAL A 145 -4.64 4.80 -17.71
C VAL A 145 -3.76 4.57 -18.94
N ILE A 146 -3.75 5.51 -19.90
CA ILE A 146 -2.87 5.45 -21.07
C ILE A 146 -1.39 5.44 -20.63
N GLY A 147 -1.03 6.36 -19.72
CA GLY A 147 0.34 6.44 -19.17
C GLY A 147 0.77 5.14 -18.48
N VAL A 148 -0.09 4.59 -17.62
CA VAL A 148 0.13 3.28 -16.98
C VAL A 148 0.34 2.19 -18.03
N GLY A 149 -0.48 2.15 -19.08
CA GLY A 149 -0.34 1.18 -20.18
C GLY A 149 1.02 1.26 -20.88
N ILE A 150 1.48 2.48 -21.19
CA ILE A 150 2.78 2.72 -21.83
C ILE A 150 3.93 2.27 -20.93
N VAL A 151 3.94 2.71 -19.66
CA VAL A 151 5.01 2.38 -18.70
C VAL A 151 5.03 0.88 -18.39
N THR A 152 3.87 0.25 -18.28
CA THR A 152 3.74 -1.20 -18.08
C THR A 152 4.36 -1.97 -19.24
N ARG A 153 4.04 -1.59 -20.48
CA ARG A 153 4.61 -2.22 -21.68
C ARG A 153 6.11 -2.02 -21.76
N ALA A 154 6.61 -0.82 -21.49
CA ALA A 154 8.04 -0.53 -21.46
C ALA A 154 8.77 -1.37 -20.39
N GLY A 155 8.20 -1.48 -19.18
CA GLY A 155 8.72 -2.32 -18.11
C GLY A 155 8.75 -3.81 -18.48
N GLN A 156 7.69 -4.32 -19.10
CA GLN A 156 7.64 -5.70 -19.59
C GLN A 156 8.72 -5.98 -20.65
N LEU A 157 8.92 -5.06 -21.60
CA LEU A 157 9.96 -5.20 -22.63
C LEU A 157 11.36 -5.21 -22.00
N LYS A 158 11.59 -4.35 -21.00
CA LYS A 158 12.84 -4.32 -20.23
C LYS A 158 13.07 -5.62 -19.46
N GLU A 159 12.07 -6.11 -18.72
CA GLU A 159 12.16 -7.37 -17.97
C GLU A 159 12.45 -8.56 -18.89
N ARG A 160 11.78 -8.62 -20.06
CA ARG A 160 12.04 -9.65 -21.08
C ARG A 160 13.47 -9.61 -21.60
N LYS A 161 14.00 -8.41 -21.93
CA LYS A 161 15.38 -8.24 -22.39
C LYS A 161 16.42 -8.62 -21.34
N MET A 162 16.13 -8.38 -20.06
CA MET A 162 17.01 -8.73 -18.94
C MET A 162 16.83 -10.17 -18.44
N GLY A 163 15.94 -10.96 -19.06
CA GLY A 163 15.65 -12.34 -18.64
C GLY A 163 14.95 -12.47 -17.28
N ILE A 164 14.39 -11.38 -16.75
CA ILE A 164 13.65 -11.40 -15.48
C ILE A 164 12.30 -12.07 -15.72
N LYS A 165 12.03 -13.16 -15.01
CA LYS A 165 10.75 -13.88 -15.04
C LYS A 165 10.05 -13.76 -13.68
N ALA A 166 8.72 -13.85 -13.70
CA ALA A 166 7.93 -13.98 -12.47
C ALA A 166 8.23 -15.34 -11.81
N GLU A 167 8.21 -15.39 -10.48
CA GLU A 167 8.50 -16.62 -9.71
C GLU A 167 7.53 -17.75 -10.08
N GLU A 168 6.25 -17.43 -10.22
CA GLU A 168 5.19 -18.40 -10.51
C GLU A 168 4.30 -17.89 -11.64
N PHE A 169 4.84 -17.62 -12.82
CA PHE A 169 4.08 -16.94 -13.88
C PHE A 169 2.71 -17.61 -14.19
N ASN A 170 1.62 -16.89 -13.91
CA ASN A 170 0.26 -17.32 -14.24
C ASN A 170 -0.64 -16.12 -14.52
N LEU A 171 -0.92 -15.90 -15.80
CA LEU A 171 -1.68 -14.73 -16.25
C LEU A 171 -3.09 -14.68 -15.67
N LYS A 172 -3.83 -15.79 -15.70
CA LYS A 172 -5.23 -15.84 -15.23
C LYS A 172 -5.34 -15.55 -13.74
N LYS A 173 -4.50 -16.21 -12.92
CA LYS A 173 -4.47 -15.99 -11.47
C LYS A 173 -4.03 -14.56 -11.14
N GLY A 174 -2.97 -14.09 -11.78
CA GLY A 174 -2.45 -12.75 -11.55
C GLY A 174 -3.44 -11.65 -11.91
N LEU A 175 -4.18 -11.78 -13.01
CA LEU A 175 -5.20 -10.81 -13.41
C LEU A 175 -6.40 -10.83 -12.45
N LEU A 176 -6.87 -12.01 -12.04
CA LEU A 176 -7.94 -12.13 -11.05
C LEU A 176 -7.55 -11.47 -9.72
N LEU A 177 -6.33 -11.72 -9.25
CA LEU A 177 -5.79 -11.09 -8.05
C LEU A 177 -5.65 -9.57 -8.21
N ALA A 178 -5.27 -9.09 -9.40
CA ALA A 178 -5.17 -7.65 -9.66
C ALA A 178 -6.53 -6.95 -9.63
N VAL A 179 -7.58 -7.60 -10.14
CA VAL A 179 -8.96 -7.11 -10.06
C VAL A 179 -9.42 -7.05 -8.60
N MET A 180 -9.23 -8.13 -7.86
CA MET A 180 -9.57 -8.16 -6.43
C MET A 180 -8.76 -7.13 -5.65
N CYS A 181 -7.48 -6.96 -5.94
CA CYS A 181 -6.64 -5.91 -5.38
C CYS A 181 -7.28 -4.53 -5.56
N GLY A 182 -7.67 -4.16 -6.78
CA GLY A 182 -8.26 -2.85 -7.05
C GLY A 182 -9.60 -2.63 -6.33
N ILE A 183 -10.46 -3.64 -6.29
CA ILE A 183 -11.76 -3.58 -5.59
C ILE A 183 -11.56 -3.40 -4.08
N PHE A 184 -10.76 -4.27 -3.46
CA PHE A 184 -10.54 -4.23 -2.01
C PHE A 184 -9.71 -3.01 -1.58
N SER A 185 -8.85 -2.47 -2.46
CA SER A 185 -8.07 -1.26 -2.18
C SER A 185 -8.93 -0.01 -2.03
N ALA A 186 -10.15 0.02 -2.59
CA ALA A 186 -11.13 1.09 -2.33
C ALA A 186 -11.51 1.20 -0.85
N GLY A 187 -11.24 0.16 -0.05
CA GLY A 187 -11.34 0.21 1.41
C GLY A 187 -10.60 1.37 2.05
N MET A 188 -9.46 1.80 1.47
CA MET A 188 -8.75 2.97 1.99
C MET A 188 -9.60 4.25 1.88
N SER A 189 -10.28 4.46 0.75
CA SER A 189 -11.14 5.63 0.54
C SER A 189 -12.34 5.62 1.50
N PHE A 190 -12.97 4.45 1.72
CA PHE A 190 -14.06 4.33 2.69
C PHE A 190 -13.58 4.53 4.12
N ALA A 191 -12.42 3.99 4.48
CA ALA A 191 -11.82 4.16 5.80
C ALA A 191 -11.51 5.63 6.09
N MET A 192 -10.94 6.35 5.11
CA MET A 192 -10.67 7.79 5.21
C MET A 192 -11.96 8.61 5.37
N ASN A 193 -13.03 8.24 4.65
CA ASN A 193 -14.32 8.91 4.79
C ASN A 193 -14.97 8.63 6.17
N ALA A 194 -14.87 7.39 6.66
CA ALA A 194 -15.36 7.01 7.99
C ALA A 194 -14.53 7.65 9.12
N ALA A 195 -13.26 7.97 8.86
CA ALA A 195 -12.33 8.56 9.82
C ALA A 195 -12.45 10.09 9.95
N LYS A 196 -13.35 10.77 9.21
CA LYS A 196 -13.56 12.23 9.32
C LYS A 196 -13.71 12.73 10.76
N PRO A 197 -14.51 12.09 11.64
CA PRO A 197 -14.61 12.52 13.04
C PRO A 197 -13.27 12.46 13.79
N MET A 198 -12.38 11.55 13.40
CA MET A 198 -11.03 11.47 13.94
C MET A 198 -10.16 12.64 13.45
N HIS A 199 -10.30 13.02 12.18
CA HIS A 199 -9.57 14.16 11.59
C HIS A 199 -9.98 15.46 12.26
N ASP A 200 -11.29 15.67 12.45
CA ASP A 200 -11.84 16.87 13.09
C ASP A 200 -11.37 16.99 14.55
N ALA A 201 -11.36 15.88 15.29
CA ALA A 201 -10.85 15.84 16.66
C ALA A 201 -9.33 16.10 16.72
N ALA A 202 -8.55 15.60 15.76
CA ALA A 202 -7.11 15.88 15.70
C ALA A 202 -6.85 17.37 15.42
N ALA A 203 -7.60 17.97 14.49
CA ALA A 203 -7.53 19.40 14.21
C ALA A 203 -7.94 20.24 15.43
N ALA A 204 -8.95 19.81 16.20
CA ALA A 204 -9.36 20.48 17.44
C ALA A 204 -8.28 20.46 18.53
N LEU A 205 -7.37 19.48 18.49
CA LEU A 205 -6.18 19.42 19.35
C LEU A 205 -5.01 20.27 18.85
N GLY A 206 -5.20 21.03 17.78
CA GLY A 206 -4.17 21.91 17.19
C GLY A 206 -3.20 21.21 16.25
N VAL A 207 -3.49 19.96 15.82
CA VAL A 207 -2.70 19.30 14.77
C VAL A 207 -2.87 20.06 13.47
N ASP A 208 -1.76 20.35 12.79
CA ASP A 208 -1.78 21.03 11.48
C ASP A 208 -2.75 20.32 10.51
N PRO A 209 -3.60 21.06 9.77
CA PRO A 209 -4.52 20.47 8.80
C PRO A 209 -3.86 19.52 7.79
N LEU A 210 -2.57 19.71 7.48
CA LEU A 210 -1.78 18.82 6.62
C LEU A 210 -1.61 17.42 7.23
N TYR A 211 -1.59 17.32 8.56
CA TYR A 211 -1.31 16.09 9.32
C TYR A 211 -2.52 15.53 10.07
N ALA A 212 -3.65 16.25 10.09
CA ALA A 212 -4.86 15.87 10.83
C ALA A 212 -5.42 14.47 10.46
N ALA A 213 -5.14 13.99 9.25
CA ALA A 213 -5.52 12.66 8.82
C ALA A 213 -4.65 11.54 9.40
N LEU A 214 -3.38 11.82 9.72
CA LEU A 214 -2.37 10.81 10.09
C LEU A 214 -2.74 10.02 11.36
N PRO A 215 -3.31 10.63 12.42
CA PRO A 215 -3.80 9.88 13.58
C PRO A 215 -4.78 8.75 13.26
N SER A 216 -5.63 8.91 12.25
CA SER A 216 -6.57 7.85 11.84
C SER A 216 -5.87 6.65 11.20
N TYR A 217 -4.68 6.83 10.61
CA TYR A 217 -3.93 5.74 9.98
C TYR A 217 -3.55 4.64 10.97
N VAL A 218 -3.43 4.94 12.27
CA VAL A 218 -3.22 3.93 13.31
C VAL A 218 -4.32 2.87 13.30
N VAL A 219 -5.58 3.28 13.15
CA VAL A 219 -6.74 2.38 13.17
C VAL A 219 -6.93 1.73 11.80
N ILE A 220 -6.81 2.52 10.73
CA ILE A 220 -6.94 2.03 9.34
C ILE A 220 -5.88 0.96 9.05
N MET A 221 -4.61 1.30 9.30
CA MET A 221 -3.49 0.39 9.08
C MET A 221 -3.49 -0.75 10.10
N GLY A 222 -4.03 -0.55 11.31
CA GLY A 222 -4.24 -1.63 12.28
C GLY A 222 -5.15 -2.75 11.74
N GLY A 223 -6.26 -2.38 11.10
CA GLY A 223 -7.14 -3.34 10.42
C GLY A 223 -6.44 -4.05 9.27
N GLY A 224 -5.73 -3.29 8.43
CA GLY A 224 -4.96 -3.83 7.32
C GLY A 224 -3.85 -4.78 7.78
N ALA A 225 -3.15 -4.44 8.86
CA ALA A 225 -2.09 -5.22 9.47
C ALA A 225 -2.62 -6.54 10.02
N LEU A 226 -3.78 -6.55 10.69
CA LEU A 226 -4.39 -7.79 11.18
C LEU A 226 -4.59 -8.80 10.05
N VAL A 227 -5.14 -8.35 8.91
CA VAL A 227 -5.39 -9.21 7.76
C VAL A 227 -4.09 -9.67 7.11
N ASN A 228 -3.15 -8.76 6.86
CA ASN A 228 -1.88 -9.08 6.21
C ASN A 228 -1.01 -10.02 7.07
N LEU A 229 -0.80 -9.67 8.33
CA LEU A 229 -0.01 -10.47 9.25
C LEU A 229 -0.70 -11.80 9.56
N GLY A 230 -2.03 -11.80 9.74
CA GLY A 230 -2.81 -13.02 9.90
C GLY A 230 -2.63 -13.97 8.72
N PHE A 231 -2.72 -13.47 7.49
CA PHE A 231 -2.46 -14.27 6.29
C PHE A 231 -1.04 -14.85 6.27
N CYS A 232 -0.03 -14.02 6.50
CA CYS A 232 1.36 -14.46 6.50
C CYS A 232 1.63 -15.51 7.60
N PHE A 233 1.18 -15.28 8.83
CA PHE A 233 1.36 -16.23 9.94
C PHE A 233 0.63 -17.55 9.71
N ILE A 234 -0.60 -17.52 9.18
CA ILE A 234 -1.35 -18.73 8.83
C ILE A 234 -0.60 -19.52 7.75
N ARG A 235 -0.06 -18.84 6.73
CA ARG A 235 0.67 -19.51 5.64
C ARG A 235 2.00 -20.08 6.12
N LEU A 236 2.73 -19.35 6.96
CA LEU A 236 3.95 -19.82 7.63
C LEU A 236 3.69 -21.04 8.53
N ALA A 237 2.54 -21.08 9.21
CA ALA A 237 2.18 -22.22 10.07
C ALA A 237 1.73 -23.46 9.28
N LYS A 238 1.05 -23.28 8.14
CA LYS A 238 0.47 -24.38 7.34
C LYS A 238 1.41 -24.98 6.31
N VAL A 239 2.37 -24.21 5.79
CA VAL A 239 3.28 -24.67 4.74
C VAL A 239 4.60 -25.11 5.35
N LYS A 240 4.83 -26.42 5.44
CA LYS A 240 6.01 -27.03 6.09
C LYS A 240 7.36 -26.61 5.51
N ASN A 241 7.39 -26.09 4.29
CA ASN A 241 8.61 -25.60 3.61
C ASN A 241 8.93 -24.13 3.89
N LEU A 242 8.11 -23.41 4.67
CA LEU A 242 8.33 -22.01 5.01
C LEU A 242 8.63 -21.89 6.51
N SER A 243 9.75 -21.27 6.88
CA SER A 243 10.14 -21.15 8.28
C SER A 243 10.83 -19.81 8.56
N VAL A 244 10.21 -19.01 9.42
CA VAL A 244 10.77 -17.76 9.95
C VAL A 244 12.12 -18.03 10.63
N LYS A 245 12.25 -19.14 11.38
CA LYS A 245 13.52 -19.50 12.02
C LYS A 245 14.62 -19.81 11.01
N ALA A 246 14.28 -20.44 9.88
CA ALA A 246 15.23 -20.69 8.81
C ALA A 246 15.68 -19.36 8.15
N ASP A 247 14.72 -18.49 7.82
CA ASP A 247 14.98 -17.18 7.19
C ASP A 247 15.87 -16.28 8.07
N PHE A 248 15.57 -16.18 9.37
CA PHE A 248 16.38 -15.40 10.32
C PHE A 248 17.73 -16.07 10.62
N SER A 249 17.83 -17.40 10.60
CA SER A 249 19.11 -18.10 10.75
C SER A 249 20.07 -17.84 9.58
N LEU A 250 19.54 -17.71 8.36
CA LEU A 250 20.27 -17.32 7.16
C LEU A 250 20.80 -15.88 7.26
N ALA A 251 19.98 -14.94 7.78
CA ALA A 251 20.41 -13.57 8.04
C ALA A 251 21.54 -13.50 9.07
N LYS A 252 21.47 -14.31 10.14
CA LYS A 252 22.53 -14.40 11.15
C LYS A 252 23.84 -14.94 10.55
N ARG A 253 23.77 -15.98 9.70
CA ARG A 253 24.94 -16.58 9.01
C ARG A 253 25.62 -15.61 8.04
N LEU A 254 24.85 -14.80 7.32
CA LEU A 254 25.39 -13.77 6.41
C LEU A 254 26.03 -12.61 7.19
N SER A 255 25.46 -12.21 8.33
CA SER A 255 26.09 -11.19 9.19
C SER A 255 27.41 -11.68 9.79
N SER A 256 27.52 -12.98 10.14
CA SER A 256 28.76 -13.57 10.64
C SER A 256 29.79 -13.85 9.54
N ALA A 257 29.35 -14.11 8.30
CA ALA A 257 30.26 -14.33 7.17
C ALA A 257 30.87 -13.02 6.64
N THR A 258 30.14 -11.90 6.74
CA THR A 258 30.63 -10.59 6.29
C THR A 258 31.65 -9.97 7.26
N PHE A 259 31.76 -10.50 8.49
CA PHE A 259 32.74 -10.05 9.49
C PHE A 259 34.04 -10.88 9.51
N CYS A 260 34.15 -11.96 8.73
CA CYS A 260 35.28 -12.90 8.79
C CYS A 260 36.07 -13.07 7.48
N SER A 261 35.89 -12.21 6.49
CA SER A 261 36.75 -12.19 5.29
C SER A 261 37.65 -10.94 5.32
N PRO A 262 38.97 -11.08 5.52
CA PRO A 262 39.89 -9.97 5.26
C PRO A 262 39.87 -9.66 3.75
N PRO A 263 40.09 -8.38 3.36
CA PRO A 263 40.12 -8.01 1.95
C PRO A 263 41.34 -8.67 1.29
N SER A 264 41.12 -9.66 0.44
CA SER A 264 42.14 -10.14 -0.48
C SER A 264 42.31 -9.13 -1.60
N ALA A 265 43.41 -8.38 -1.55
CA ALA A 265 43.91 -7.58 -2.65
C ALA A 265 44.27 -8.48 -3.83
N VAL A 266 43.70 -8.22 -5.01
CA VAL A 266 44.34 -8.14 -6.34
C VAL A 266 43.47 -7.24 -7.22
#